data_AF-A0A0C2Y7D6-F1
#
_entry.id   AF-A0A0C2Y7D6-F1
#
_cell.length_a   1.000
_cell.length_b   1.000
_cell.length_c   1.000
_cell.angle_alpha   90.00
_cell.angle_beta   90.00
_cell.angle_gamma   90.00
#
_symmetry.space_group_name_H-M   'P 1'
#
loop_
_entity.id
_entity.type
_entity.pdbx_description
1 polymer ?
#
loop_
_entity_poly.entity_id
_entity_poly.type
_entity_poly.pdbx_seq_one_letter_code
_entity_poly.pdbx_strand_id
1 'polypeptide(L)'
;MHVKFPSSNSQDRNILHVLRLPSGAYREAIDFTIVHSSSQPRQPNSSGKHDMSMTKSQPLHDLEGRDVQPGDVNSDAATVIDVHRGGRPRIILSLVGSDGTMHHAAILLPKSYLEAKAMAIDSFPTQIASDGIPVQDHVFKLGMKSLSGKITWSQLRPEQWADIVRDGDEIRLEDNNAVLAGLSDPSHLIMFKRALSYTHVDKPKYKYVTMFLPTTRERLLASIRTEFHLSAQNEVNLLRVLGNGNEAALIPPSQWLAVISKLAKEYPSGEILVYP
;
A
#
# COMPACT_ATOMS: atom_id res chain seq x y z
N MET A 1 22.58 61.67 -6.89
CA MET A 1 23.01 60.28 -7.16
C MET A 1 21.84 59.39 -6.76
N HIS A 2 21.01 58.99 -7.73
CA HIS A 2 19.75 58.26 -7.50
C HIS A 2 20.00 56.75 -7.52
N VAL A 3 19.62 56.06 -6.45
CA VAL A 3 19.64 54.59 -6.37
C VAL A 3 18.26 54.07 -6.75
N LYS A 4 18.22 53.28 -7.83
CA LYS A 4 17.05 52.59 -8.39
C LYS A 4 16.91 51.23 -7.69
N PHE A 5 15.72 50.90 -7.19
CA PHE A 5 15.35 49.54 -6.82
C PHE A 5 14.71 48.83 -8.03
N PRO A 6 14.96 47.53 -8.26
CA PRO A 6 14.16 46.76 -9.18
C PRO A 6 12.91 46.21 -8.49
N SER A 7 11.76 46.48 -9.11
CA SER A 7 10.49 45.78 -8.90
C SER A 7 10.37 44.60 -9.88
N SER A 8 9.83 43.48 -9.42
CA SER A 8 9.05 42.50 -10.22
C SER A 8 8.38 41.55 -9.22
N ASN A 9 7.11 41.75 -8.90
CA ASN A 9 5.95 41.06 -9.47
C ASN A 9 6.25 39.84 -10.37
N SER A 10 6.05 38.64 -9.82
CA SER A 10 5.26 37.60 -10.48
C SER A 10 4.44 36.84 -9.43
N GLN A 11 3.11 36.97 -9.52
CA GLN A 11 2.18 36.05 -8.85
C GLN A 11 2.12 34.78 -9.70
N ASP A 12 2.84 33.74 -9.30
CA ASP A 12 2.62 32.40 -9.83
C ASP A 12 1.38 31.80 -9.15
N ARG A 13 0.25 31.90 -9.86
CA ARG A 13 -0.96 31.13 -9.53
C ARG A 13 -0.73 29.68 -9.98
N ASN A 14 -0.35 28.82 -9.04
CA ASN A 14 -0.40 27.37 -9.24
C ASN A 14 -1.87 26.93 -9.36
N ILE A 15 -2.33 26.72 -10.58
CA ILE A 15 -3.61 26.08 -10.86
C ILE A 15 -3.38 24.56 -10.78
N LEU A 16 -3.91 23.94 -9.73
CA LEU A 16 -3.86 22.49 -9.54
C LEU A 16 -4.98 21.86 -10.39
N HIS A 17 -4.61 21.13 -11.45
CA HIS A 17 -5.56 20.32 -12.22
C HIS A 17 -5.81 19.00 -11.48
N VAL A 18 -7.03 18.83 -10.95
CA VAL A 18 -7.49 17.56 -10.37
C VAL A 18 -7.77 16.60 -11.53
N LEU A 19 -6.81 15.72 -11.84
CA LEU A 19 -7.00 14.67 -12.83
C LEU A 19 -7.74 13.49 -12.18
N ARG A 20 -8.98 13.30 -12.65
CA ARG A 20 -9.97 12.35 -12.16
C ARG A 20 -9.71 10.97 -12.76
N LEU A 21 -9.71 9.91 -11.93
CA LEU A 21 -9.67 8.53 -12.42
C LEU A 21 -11.09 8.01 -12.67
N PRO A 22 -11.31 7.18 -13.71
CA PRO A 22 -12.56 6.43 -13.87
C PRO A 22 -12.64 5.28 -12.85
N SER A 23 -13.84 5.06 -12.32
CA SER A 23 -14.21 4.24 -11.15
C SER A 23 -14.07 2.70 -11.30
N GLY A 24 -13.13 2.20 -12.09
CA GLY A 24 -13.12 0.78 -12.52
C GLY A 24 -11.97 -0.12 -12.04
N ALA A 25 -10.90 0.39 -11.43
CA ALA A 25 -9.62 -0.33 -11.39
C ALA A 25 -9.35 -1.26 -10.19
N TYR A 26 -10.29 -1.47 -9.26
CA TYR A 26 -10.00 -2.16 -7.98
C TYR A 26 -10.80 -3.45 -7.72
N ARG A 27 -11.27 -4.15 -8.77
CA ARG A 27 -12.21 -5.28 -8.58
C ARG A 27 -11.66 -6.70 -8.57
N GLU A 28 -10.35 -6.91 -8.63
CA GLU A 28 -9.79 -8.26 -8.54
C GLU A 28 -8.67 -8.29 -7.49
N ALA A 29 -9.00 -8.72 -6.27
CA ALA A 29 -8.13 -9.41 -5.30
C ALA A 29 -8.58 -9.19 -3.85
N ILE A 30 -9.80 -9.61 -3.48
CA ILE A 30 -10.08 -9.94 -2.07
C ILE A 30 -11.02 -11.15 -2.05
N ASP A 31 -10.44 -12.35 -2.15
CA ASP A 31 -11.06 -13.59 -1.68
C ASP A 31 -9.97 -14.34 -0.90
N PHE A 32 -10.03 -14.26 0.43
CA PHE A 32 -9.29 -15.17 1.30
C PHE A 32 -10.23 -15.67 2.39
N THR A 33 -10.71 -16.90 2.18
CA THR A 33 -11.42 -17.70 3.17
C THR A 33 -10.45 -18.12 4.27
N ILE A 34 -10.76 -17.76 5.51
CA ILE A 34 -10.11 -18.28 6.71
C ILE A 34 -10.76 -19.64 7.02
N VAL A 35 -10.02 -20.74 6.84
CA VAL A 35 -10.40 -22.05 7.38
C VAL A 35 -9.44 -22.39 8.51
N HIS A 36 -9.95 -22.40 9.74
CA HIS A 36 -9.30 -23.03 10.89
C HIS A 36 -9.48 -24.54 10.80
N SER A 37 -8.40 -25.30 10.94
CA SER A 37 -8.49 -26.71 11.34
C SER A 37 -7.25 -27.13 12.12
N SER A 38 -7.47 -27.44 13.39
CA SER A 38 -6.50 -27.96 14.35
C SER A 38 -6.39 -29.49 14.27
N SER A 39 -5.15 -29.96 14.39
CA SER A 39 -4.66 -31.19 15.06
C SER A 39 -5.50 -32.48 15.07
N GLN A 40 -4.97 -33.56 14.45
CA GLN A 40 -4.26 -34.67 15.12
C GLN A 40 -3.93 -35.84 14.14
N PRO A 41 -2.83 -36.58 14.34
CA PRO A 41 -2.53 -37.81 13.61
C PRO A 41 -2.97 -39.07 14.40
N ARG A 42 -3.63 -40.03 13.75
CA ARG A 42 -3.78 -41.41 14.24
C ARG A 42 -3.51 -42.42 13.11
N GLN A 43 -2.93 -43.54 13.54
CA GLN A 43 -2.28 -44.63 12.81
C GLN A 43 -3.14 -45.41 11.80
N PRO A 44 -2.50 -46.22 10.93
CA PRO A 44 -3.17 -47.00 9.90
C PRO A 44 -3.56 -48.41 10.39
N ASN A 45 -4.65 -48.96 9.85
CA ASN A 45 -4.78 -50.41 9.68
C ASN A 45 -5.84 -50.82 8.64
N SER A 46 -5.45 -51.86 7.88
CA SER A 46 -6.23 -52.92 7.23
C SER A 46 -7.24 -52.64 6.10
N SER A 47 -6.80 -53.03 4.89
CA SER A 47 -7.42 -54.01 3.97
C SER A 47 -8.95 -54.25 4.00
N GLY A 48 -9.59 -54.06 2.84
CA GLY A 48 -10.93 -54.57 2.56
C GLY A 48 -11.34 -54.36 1.10
N LYS A 49 -11.59 -55.45 0.39
CA LYS A 49 -11.91 -55.59 -1.04
C LYS A 49 -13.40 -55.34 -1.37
N HIS A 50 -13.65 -55.04 -2.66
CA HIS A 50 -14.91 -55.15 -3.45
C HIS A 50 -16.07 -54.23 -2.97
N ASP A 51 -16.87 -53.59 -3.82
CA ASP A 51 -17.61 -54.17 -4.95
C ASP A 51 -18.12 -53.06 -5.91
N MET A 52 -18.36 -53.44 -7.16
CA MET A 52 -18.98 -52.57 -8.17
C MET A 52 -20.51 -52.62 -8.07
N SER A 53 -21.17 -51.47 -8.17
CA SER A 53 -22.49 -51.44 -8.81
C SER A 53 -22.72 -50.12 -9.54
N MET A 54 -23.08 -50.26 -10.82
CA MET A 54 -23.67 -49.21 -11.63
C MET A 54 -25.16 -49.07 -11.29
N THR A 55 -25.69 -47.85 -11.30
CA THR A 55 -27.00 -47.59 -11.93
C THR A 55 -27.30 -46.10 -12.12
N LYS A 56 -27.69 -45.78 -13.38
CA LYS A 56 -28.75 -44.87 -13.84
C LYS A 56 -28.63 -43.34 -13.71
N SER A 57 -28.38 -42.70 -14.87
CA SER A 57 -29.28 -41.77 -15.61
C SER A 57 -30.47 -41.18 -14.83
N GLN A 58 -30.82 -39.89 -14.83
CA GLN A 58 -30.93 -38.78 -15.83
C GLN A 58 -31.47 -37.54 -15.03
N PRO A 59 -31.81 -36.33 -15.57
CA PRO A 59 -31.54 -35.69 -16.86
C PRO A 59 -31.00 -34.22 -16.76
N LEU A 60 -30.50 -33.76 -17.92
CA LEU A 60 -30.63 -32.43 -18.54
C LEU A 60 -31.22 -31.26 -17.71
N HIS A 61 -30.45 -30.19 -17.55
CA HIS A 61 -31.01 -28.84 -17.47
C HIS A 61 -30.29 -27.93 -18.47
N ASP A 62 -31.11 -27.35 -19.32
CA ASP A 62 -30.77 -26.57 -20.50
C ASP A 62 -30.04 -25.27 -20.15
N LEU A 63 -28.91 -25.04 -20.83
CA LEU A 63 -28.36 -23.70 -21.03
C LEU A 63 -29.08 -23.10 -22.24
N GLU A 64 -30.27 -22.53 -22.00
CA GLU A 64 -30.91 -21.67 -22.99
C GLU A 64 -30.10 -20.38 -23.15
N GLY A 65 -29.38 -20.30 -24.26
CA GLY A 65 -28.94 -19.04 -24.84
C GLY A 65 -30.16 -18.21 -25.23
N ARG A 66 -30.24 -16.97 -24.73
CA ARG A 66 -31.23 -16.02 -25.21
C ARG A 66 -30.77 -15.43 -26.53
N ASP A 67 -31.46 -15.82 -27.59
CA ASP A 67 -31.45 -15.12 -28.87
C ASP A 67 -31.99 -13.69 -28.68
N VAL A 68 -31.19 -12.73 -29.15
CA VAL A 68 -31.55 -11.32 -29.22
C VAL A 68 -32.40 -11.12 -30.48
N GLN A 69 -33.66 -10.75 -30.32
CA GLN A 69 -34.46 -10.26 -31.45
C GLN A 69 -33.92 -8.90 -31.93
N PRO A 70 -33.82 -8.66 -33.25
CA PRO A 70 -33.61 -7.31 -33.76
C PRO A 70 -34.96 -6.60 -33.78
N GLY A 71 -35.12 -5.63 -32.87
CA GLY A 71 -36.19 -4.63 -32.93
C GLY A 71 -35.66 -3.36 -33.57
N ASP A 72 -36.25 -3.00 -34.71
CA ASP A 72 -35.90 -1.87 -35.56
C ASP A 72 -36.06 -0.49 -34.87
N VAL A 73 -34.99 0.31 -35.02
CA VAL A 73 -34.94 1.70 -35.55
C VAL A 73 -35.70 2.84 -34.84
N ASN A 74 -34.91 3.89 -34.55
CA ASN A 74 -35.22 5.30 -34.24
C ASN A 74 -35.55 5.69 -32.80
N SER A 75 -34.57 6.30 -32.12
CA SER A 75 -34.51 7.77 -31.96
C SER A 75 -33.30 8.18 -31.13
N ASP A 76 -32.63 9.25 -31.58
CA ASP A 76 -31.50 9.93 -30.94
C ASP A 76 -31.73 10.27 -29.47
N ALA A 77 -30.91 9.67 -28.60
CA ALA A 77 -30.23 10.33 -27.49
C ALA A 77 -29.24 9.33 -26.92
N ALA A 78 -27.95 9.68 -26.94
CA ALA A 78 -26.92 8.95 -26.20
C ALA A 78 -27.17 9.14 -24.69
N THR A 79 -28.15 8.41 -24.17
CA THR A 79 -28.36 8.22 -22.74
C THR A 79 -27.20 7.35 -22.28
N VAL A 80 -26.20 7.97 -21.67
CA VAL A 80 -25.23 7.25 -20.84
C VAL A 80 -26.06 6.42 -19.88
N ILE A 81 -26.05 5.10 -20.07
CA ILE A 81 -26.68 4.16 -19.15
C ILE A 81 -25.84 4.25 -17.88
N ASP A 82 -26.24 5.15 -17.01
CA ASP A 82 -25.73 5.27 -15.66
C ASP A 82 -26.22 4.02 -14.93
N VAL A 83 -25.37 2.99 -14.93
CA VAL A 83 -25.59 1.78 -14.14
C VAL A 83 -25.40 2.18 -12.69
N HIS A 84 -26.40 2.84 -12.12
CA HIS A 84 -26.57 3.03 -10.69
C HIS A 84 -26.79 1.64 -10.06
N ARG A 85 -25.71 0.88 -9.89
CA ARG A 85 -25.68 -0.20 -8.89
C ARG A 85 -25.91 0.50 -7.55
N GLY A 86 -27.12 0.41 -7.01
CA GLY A 86 -27.62 1.12 -5.81
C GLY A 86 -26.92 0.78 -4.49
N GLY A 87 -25.60 0.64 -4.49
CA GLY A 87 -24.79 0.64 -3.29
C GLY A 87 -24.70 2.07 -2.74
N ARG A 88 -24.76 2.21 -1.42
CA ARG A 88 -24.36 3.46 -0.76
C ARG A 88 -22.89 3.74 -1.10
N PRO A 89 -22.51 5.01 -1.36
CA PRO A 89 -21.12 5.37 -1.64
C PRO A 89 -20.21 4.94 -0.48
N ARG A 90 -18.97 4.61 -0.80
CA ARG A 90 -17.95 4.07 0.10
C ARG A 90 -16.62 4.77 -0.11
N ILE A 91 -15.81 4.80 0.94
CA ILE A 91 -14.41 5.25 0.88
C ILE A 91 -13.51 4.21 1.52
N ILE A 92 -12.22 4.30 1.24
CA ILE A 92 -11.19 3.50 1.89
C ILE A 92 -10.51 4.39 2.91
N LEU A 93 -10.56 4.02 4.18
CA LEU A 93 -9.71 4.60 5.20
C LEU A 93 -8.39 3.84 5.26
N SER A 94 -7.27 4.56 5.35
CA SER A 94 -5.95 3.97 5.60
C SER A 94 -5.26 4.58 6.83
N LEU A 95 -4.48 3.77 7.54
CA LEU A 95 -3.65 4.18 8.69
C LEU A 95 -2.33 3.42 8.62
N VAL A 96 -1.21 4.13 8.80
CA VAL A 96 0.10 3.51 8.95
C VAL A 96 0.32 3.28 10.44
N GLY A 97 0.33 2.03 10.87
CA GLY A 97 0.56 1.68 12.27
C GLY A 97 1.98 2.01 12.71
N SER A 98 2.22 2.04 14.03
CA SER A 98 3.55 2.22 14.59
C SER A 98 4.60 1.22 14.09
N ASP A 99 4.22 0.04 13.62
CA ASP A 99 5.11 -0.96 13.01
C ASP A 99 5.47 -0.66 11.54
N GLY A 100 4.86 0.37 10.94
CA GLY A 100 5.01 0.73 9.53
C GLY A 100 4.07 -0.03 8.60
N THR A 101 3.22 -0.91 9.13
CA THR A 101 2.22 -1.65 8.34
C THR A 101 1.06 -0.73 7.99
N MET A 102 0.61 -0.81 6.74
CA MET A 102 -0.55 -0.05 6.28
C MET A 102 -1.83 -0.86 6.49
N HIS A 103 -2.73 -0.33 7.31
CA HIS A 103 -4.05 -0.90 7.59
C HIS A 103 -5.10 -0.19 6.75
N HIS A 104 -6.11 -0.94 6.30
CA HIS A 104 -7.17 -0.42 5.45
C HIS A 104 -8.53 -0.85 5.97
N ALA A 105 -9.53 0.02 5.84
CA ALA A 105 -10.93 -0.29 6.12
C ALA A 105 -11.83 0.37 5.07
N ALA A 106 -12.70 -0.40 4.43
CA ALA A 106 -13.72 0.15 3.54
C ALA A 106 -14.97 0.50 4.36
N ILE A 107 -15.36 1.76 4.35
CA ILE A 107 -16.52 2.26 5.10
C ILE A 107 -17.52 2.93 4.16
N LEU A 108 -18.77 3.10 4.62
CA LEU A 108 -19.72 3.97 3.92
C LEU A 108 -19.21 5.40 3.95
N LEU A 109 -19.39 6.15 2.85
CA LEU A 109 -19.03 7.56 2.75
C LEU A 109 -19.78 8.36 3.85
N PRO A 110 -19.07 8.84 4.88
CA PRO A 110 -19.64 9.63 5.96
C PRO A 110 -20.18 10.97 5.46
N LYS A 111 -21.26 11.46 6.08
CA LYS A 111 -21.86 12.76 5.74
C LYS A 111 -21.03 13.93 6.25
N SER A 112 -20.17 13.70 7.24
CA SER A 112 -19.35 14.75 7.86
C SER A 112 -17.95 14.25 8.21
N TYR A 113 -17.02 15.20 8.34
CA TYR A 113 -15.65 14.94 8.79
C TYR A 113 -15.60 14.27 10.18
N LEU A 114 -16.46 14.72 11.11
CA LEU A 114 -16.49 14.18 12.47
C LEU A 114 -17.00 12.74 12.49
N GLU A 115 -18.02 12.44 11.69
CA GLU A 115 -18.52 11.06 11.50
C GLU A 115 -17.44 10.16 10.89
N ALA A 116 -16.70 10.66 9.90
CA ALA A 116 -15.56 9.94 9.34
C ALA A 116 -14.50 9.63 10.39
N LYS A 117 -14.20 10.61 11.27
CA LYS A 117 -13.23 10.45 12.36
C LYS A 117 -13.67 9.40 13.37
N ALA A 118 -14.95 9.39 13.75
CA ALA A 118 -15.53 8.35 14.60
C ALA A 118 -15.38 6.96 13.95
N MET A 119 -15.76 6.80 12.68
CA MET A 119 -15.63 5.54 11.96
C MET A 119 -14.18 5.07 11.82
N ALA A 120 -13.22 6.00 11.67
CA ALA A 120 -11.80 5.67 11.64
C ALA A 120 -11.30 5.11 12.97
N ILE A 121 -11.74 5.70 14.09
CA ILE A 121 -11.41 5.21 15.43
C ILE A 121 -11.97 3.81 15.66
N ASP A 122 -13.22 3.59 15.25
CA ASP A 122 -13.87 2.28 15.33
C ASP A 122 -13.21 1.23 14.43
N SER A 123 -12.64 1.66 13.31
CA SER A 123 -11.96 0.77 12.35
C SER A 123 -10.53 0.41 12.79
N PHE A 124 -9.85 1.30 13.51
CA PHE A 124 -8.43 1.13 13.90
C PHE A 124 -8.17 1.31 15.41
N PRO A 125 -8.99 0.73 16.31
CA PRO A 125 -8.90 1.03 17.74
C PRO A 125 -7.57 0.56 18.34
N THR A 126 -7.04 -0.58 17.88
CA THR A 126 -5.78 -1.14 18.36
C THR A 126 -4.58 -0.32 17.92
N GLN A 127 -4.56 0.11 16.66
CA GLN A 127 -3.46 0.90 16.09
C GLN A 127 -3.39 2.28 16.76
N ILE A 128 -4.52 2.97 16.84
CA ILE A 128 -4.61 4.30 17.48
C ILE A 128 -4.21 4.23 18.95
N ALA A 129 -4.68 3.21 19.68
CA ALA A 129 -4.28 3.00 21.07
C ALA A 129 -2.78 2.72 21.22
N SER A 130 -2.19 1.98 20.28
CA SER A 130 -0.76 1.64 20.30
C SER A 130 0.16 2.82 19.97
N ASP A 131 -0.32 3.76 19.15
CA ASP A 131 0.47 4.92 18.73
C ASP A 131 0.59 5.96 19.85
N GLY A 132 -0.30 5.92 20.85
CA GLY A 132 -0.29 6.85 21.99
C GLY A 132 -0.62 8.30 21.61
N ILE A 133 -1.09 8.52 20.38
CA ILE A 133 -1.44 9.82 19.83
C ILE A 133 -2.87 10.15 20.26
N PRO A 134 -3.12 11.34 20.86
CA PRO A 134 -4.47 11.73 21.20
C PRO A 134 -5.37 11.75 19.96
N VAL A 135 -6.61 11.29 20.13
CA VAL A 135 -7.59 11.24 19.02
C VAL A 135 -7.76 12.62 18.37
N GLN A 136 -7.75 13.71 19.14
CA GLN A 136 -7.86 15.07 18.59
C GLN A 136 -6.74 15.42 17.59
N ASP A 137 -5.55 14.86 17.76
CA ASP A 137 -4.38 15.18 16.95
C ASP A 137 -4.37 14.42 15.63
N HIS A 138 -5.29 13.48 15.41
CA HIS A 138 -5.41 12.83 14.12
C HIS A 138 -6.10 13.73 13.08
N VAL A 139 -5.50 13.81 11.89
CA VAL A 139 -5.99 14.52 10.71
C VAL A 139 -6.19 13.57 9.55
N PHE A 140 -7.15 13.90 8.68
CA PHE A 140 -7.31 13.19 7.42
C PHE A 140 -6.47 13.82 6.32
N LYS A 141 -5.90 12.96 5.47
CA LYS A 141 -5.24 13.34 4.23
C LYS A 141 -5.89 12.61 3.06
N LEU A 142 -6.11 13.32 1.96
CA LEU A 142 -6.62 12.76 0.72
C LEU A 142 -5.46 12.41 -0.21
N GLY A 143 -5.50 11.20 -0.78
CA GLY A 143 -4.55 10.78 -1.82
C GLY A 143 -4.86 11.44 -3.15
N MET A 144 -3.91 12.21 -3.68
CA MET A 144 -4.04 12.90 -4.97
C MET A 144 -2.96 12.42 -5.93
N LYS A 145 -3.31 12.17 -7.19
CA LYS A 145 -2.33 11.80 -8.22
C LYS A 145 -1.72 13.07 -8.81
N SER A 146 -0.40 13.21 -8.68
CA SER A 146 0.36 14.27 -9.33
C SER A 146 0.48 14.03 -10.84
N LEU A 147 0.96 15.03 -11.59
CA LEU A 147 1.19 14.94 -13.04
C LEU A 147 2.17 13.82 -13.44
N SER A 148 3.09 13.45 -12.53
CA SER A 148 4.02 12.33 -12.76
C SER A 148 3.40 10.95 -12.49
N GLY A 149 2.15 10.91 -12.05
CA GLY A 149 1.46 9.69 -11.65
C GLY A 149 1.75 9.24 -10.21
N LYS A 150 2.62 9.94 -9.48
CA LYS A 150 2.89 9.69 -8.05
C LYS A 150 1.72 10.15 -7.19
N ILE A 151 1.35 9.38 -6.17
CA ILE A 151 0.36 9.77 -5.16
C ILE A 151 1.02 10.72 -4.15
N THR A 152 0.39 11.87 -3.92
CA THR A 152 0.74 12.88 -2.92
C THR A 152 -0.42 13.02 -1.95
N TRP A 153 -0.12 13.15 -0.66
CA TRP A 153 -1.12 13.24 0.40
C TRP A 153 -1.32 14.69 0.82
N SER A 154 -2.55 15.20 0.68
CA SER A 154 -2.90 16.56 1.09
C SER A 154 -3.82 16.52 2.31
N GLN A 155 -3.51 17.33 3.32
CA GLN A 155 -4.37 17.46 4.50
C GLN A 155 -5.76 17.99 4.10
N LEU A 156 -6.79 17.35 4.63
CA LEU A 156 -8.19 17.67 4.40
C LEU A 156 -8.72 18.43 5.62
N ARG A 157 -9.26 19.63 5.41
CA ARG A 157 -9.89 20.39 6.48
C ARG A 157 -11.34 19.95 6.69
N PRO A 158 -11.90 20.05 7.92
CA PRO A 158 -13.27 19.65 8.20
C PRO A 158 -14.31 20.28 7.27
N GLU A 159 -14.18 21.57 6.97
CA GLU A 159 -15.09 22.32 6.10
C GLU A 159 -15.05 21.88 4.63
N GLN A 160 -13.98 21.19 4.21
CA GLN A 160 -13.80 20.74 2.83
C GLN A 160 -14.38 19.34 2.56
N TRP A 161 -14.77 18.61 3.62
CA TRP A 161 -15.13 17.19 3.53
C TRP A 161 -16.21 16.92 2.48
N ALA A 162 -17.36 17.60 2.60
CA ALA A 162 -18.52 17.38 1.74
C ALA A 162 -18.25 17.78 0.28
N ASP A 163 -17.36 18.74 0.07
CA ASP A 163 -17.06 19.29 -1.26
C ASP A 163 -15.99 18.49 -2.01
N ILE A 164 -15.09 17.83 -1.29
CA ILE A 164 -13.92 17.18 -1.90
C ILE A 164 -14.06 15.66 -1.92
N VAL A 165 -14.50 15.03 -0.83
CA VAL A 165 -14.48 13.56 -0.71
C VAL A 165 -15.62 12.95 -1.52
N ARG A 166 -15.31 11.89 -2.26
CA ARG A 166 -16.21 11.18 -3.17
C ARG A 166 -16.15 9.67 -2.96
N ASP A 167 -17.12 8.99 -3.57
CA ASP A 167 -17.15 7.53 -3.64
C ASP A 167 -15.87 6.99 -4.29
N GLY A 168 -15.25 6.01 -3.64
CA GLY A 168 -14.00 5.35 -4.06
C GLY A 168 -12.71 6.05 -3.61
N ASP A 169 -12.78 7.20 -2.94
CA ASP A 169 -11.58 7.90 -2.48
C ASP A 169 -10.84 7.12 -1.37
N GLU A 170 -9.52 7.27 -1.35
CA GLU A 170 -8.67 6.83 -0.23
C GLU A 170 -8.34 8.01 0.68
N ILE A 171 -8.72 7.87 1.95
CA ILE A 171 -8.51 8.86 3.01
C ILE A 171 -7.57 8.24 4.05
N ARG A 172 -6.42 8.87 4.24
CA ARG A 172 -5.44 8.44 5.24
C ARG A 172 -5.60 9.21 6.54
N LEU A 173 -5.64 8.49 7.65
CA LEU A 173 -5.53 9.05 8.99
C LEU A 173 -4.04 9.18 9.36
N GLU A 174 -3.61 10.37 9.75
CA GLU A 174 -2.24 10.64 10.22
C GLU A 174 -2.25 11.60 11.43
N ASP A 175 -1.14 11.71 12.14
CA ASP A 175 -0.96 12.71 13.21
C ASP A 175 -0.70 14.11 12.62
N ASN A 176 -1.40 15.12 13.12
CA ASN A 176 -1.26 16.54 12.77
C ASN A 176 0.15 17.05 13.09
N ASN A 177 0.76 16.53 14.15
CA ASN A 177 2.12 16.88 14.57
C ASN A 177 3.19 16.07 13.84
N ALA A 178 2.80 15.11 12.98
CA ALA A 178 3.74 14.41 12.10
C ALA A 178 4.42 15.35 11.07
N VAL A 179 4.05 16.64 11.06
CA VAL A 179 4.71 17.69 10.27
C VAL A 179 6.14 17.99 10.75
N LEU A 180 6.61 17.57 11.95
CA LEU A 180 7.95 17.93 12.44
C LEU A 180 8.76 16.80 13.13
N ALA A 181 8.45 15.54 12.86
CA ALA A 181 9.29 14.41 13.29
C ALA A 181 9.62 13.48 12.13
N GLY A 182 10.29 13.98 11.08
CA GLY A 182 11.03 13.14 10.13
C GLY A 182 10.25 12.14 9.26
N LEU A 183 8.91 12.12 9.32
CA LEU A 183 8.04 11.29 8.47
C LEU A 183 7.59 12.02 7.18
N SER A 184 8.09 13.25 6.94
CA SER A 184 7.82 14.02 5.72
C SER A 184 8.79 13.75 4.57
N ASP A 185 9.83 12.94 4.78
CA ASP A 185 10.34 12.18 3.66
C ASP A 185 9.38 11.02 3.44
N PRO A 186 8.86 10.78 2.22
CA PRO A 186 8.24 9.50 1.93
C PRO A 186 9.25 8.47 2.40
N SER A 187 8.88 7.62 3.36
CA SER A 187 9.74 6.54 3.82
C SER A 187 10.35 5.96 2.55
N HIS A 188 11.66 6.14 2.38
CA HIS A 188 12.22 5.91 1.06
C HIS A 188 12.03 4.43 0.79
N LEU A 189 11.48 4.10 -0.37
CA LEU A 189 11.37 2.70 -0.75
C LEU A 189 12.78 2.23 -1.11
N ILE A 190 13.36 1.39 -0.26
CA ILE A 190 14.74 0.90 -0.40
C ILE A 190 14.70 -0.55 -0.85
N MET A 191 15.54 -0.87 -1.83
CA MET A 191 15.80 -2.25 -2.22
C MET A 191 17.03 -2.79 -1.49
N PHE A 192 16.81 -3.79 -0.66
CA PHE A 192 17.83 -4.60 -0.02
C PHE A 192 18.05 -5.86 -0.83
N LYS A 193 19.30 -6.31 -0.98
CA LYS A 193 19.62 -7.59 -1.58
C LYS A 193 20.58 -8.39 -0.71
N ARG A 194 20.48 -9.72 -0.75
CA ARG A 194 21.37 -10.66 -0.05
C ARG A 194 21.76 -11.79 -0.98
N ALA A 195 23.05 -12.15 -1.02
CA ALA A 195 23.50 -13.34 -1.74
C ALA A 195 23.04 -14.62 -1.02
N LEU A 196 22.41 -15.55 -1.75
CA LEU A 196 21.89 -16.81 -1.21
C LEU A 196 22.91 -17.96 -1.28
N SER A 197 23.87 -17.90 -2.20
CA SER A 197 24.93 -18.90 -2.33
C SER A 197 26.08 -18.38 -3.20
N TYR A 198 27.32 -18.72 -2.82
CA TYR A 198 28.53 -18.60 -3.64
C TYR A 198 28.99 -20.00 -4.06
N THR A 199 28.21 -20.70 -4.89
CA THR A 199 28.78 -21.85 -5.60
C THR A 199 29.58 -21.31 -6.77
N HIS A 200 30.90 -21.54 -6.78
CA HIS A 200 31.90 -21.04 -7.75
C HIS A 200 31.58 -21.28 -9.24
N VAL A 201 30.51 -22.00 -9.55
CA VAL A 201 30.16 -22.45 -10.91
C VAL A 201 28.99 -21.65 -11.49
N ASP A 202 28.17 -20.99 -10.66
CA ASP A 202 26.96 -20.27 -11.11
C ASP A 202 27.01 -18.78 -10.76
N LYS A 203 26.35 -17.96 -11.59
CA LYS A 203 26.12 -16.54 -11.30
C LYS A 203 25.49 -16.40 -9.90
N PRO A 204 25.93 -15.42 -9.07
CA PRO A 204 25.42 -15.26 -7.72
C PRO A 204 23.90 -15.07 -7.74
N LYS A 205 23.20 -15.90 -6.96
CA LYS A 205 21.75 -15.76 -6.77
C LYS A 205 21.48 -14.82 -5.61
N TYR A 206 20.66 -13.80 -5.85
CA TYR A 206 20.28 -12.81 -4.84
C TYR A 206 18.81 -12.96 -4.44
N LYS A 207 18.53 -12.80 -3.15
CA LYS A 207 17.19 -12.48 -2.64
C LYS A 207 17.07 -10.97 -2.55
N TYR A 208 15.97 -10.42 -3.05
CA TYR A 208 15.66 -8.99 -2.97
C TYR A 208 14.47 -8.78 -2.04
N VAL A 209 14.53 -7.70 -1.27
CA VAL A 209 13.46 -7.25 -0.37
C VAL A 209 13.35 -5.75 -0.58
N THR A 210 12.14 -5.27 -0.85
CA THR A 210 11.88 -3.85 -0.99
C THR A 210 11.01 -3.40 0.17
N MET A 211 11.45 -2.39 0.92
CA MET A 211 10.67 -1.90 2.05
C MET A 211 10.90 -0.41 2.32
N PHE A 212 9.95 0.18 3.03
CA PHE A 212 10.06 1.54 3.52
C PHE A 212 11.17 1.65 4.57
N LEU A 213 12.08 2.61 4.41
CA LEU A 213 13.16 2.83 5.36
C LEU A 213 12.58 3.19 6.75
N PRO A 214 12.83 2.37 7.80
CA PRO A 214 12.36 2.67 9.14
C PRO A 214 13.05 3.90 9.73
N THR A 215 12.41 4.51 10.73
CA THR A 215 12.94 5.71 11.42
C THR A 215 13.99 5.39 12.48
N THR A 216 14.11 4.12 12.90
CA THR A 216 15.10 3.68 13.90
C THR A 216 15.94 2.52 13.39
N ARG A 217 17.17 2.44 13.89
CA ARG A 217 18.15 1.42 13.50
C ARG A 217 17.68 0.04 13.94
N GLU A 218 17.08 -0.05 15.12
CA GLU A 218 16.59 -1.28 15.74
C GLU A 218 15.47 -1.88 14.90
N ARG A 219 14.56 -1.03 14.40
CA ARG A 219 13.49 -1.45 13.50
C ARG A 219 14.04 -1.91 12.16
N LEU A 220 14.96 -1.15 11.56
CA LEU A 220 15.64 -1.57 10.32
C LEU A 220 16.30 -2.94 10.49
N LEU A 221 17.02 -3.15 11.59
CA LEU A 221 17.68 -4.42 11.87
C LEU A 221 16.68 -5.57 12.05
N ALA A 222 15.60 -5.35 12.81
CA ALA A 222 14.54 -6.33 13.01
C ALA A 222 13.88 -6.71 11.68
N SER A 223 13.52 -5.72 10.87
CA SER A 223 12.98 -5.88 9.52
C SER A 223 13.91 -6.73 8.62
N ILE A 224 15.19 -6.37 8.52
CA ILE A 224 16.16 -7.11 7.71
C ILE A 224 16.29 -8.57 8.20
N ARG A 225 16.33 -8.79 9.51
CA ARG A 225 16.42 -10.15 10.06
C ARG A 225 15.19 -10.99 9.72
N THR A 226 14.01 -10.44 9.89
CA THR A 226 12.74 -11.11 9.57
C THR A 226 12.68 -11.46 8.08
N GLU A 227 12.93 -10.48 7.21
CA GLU A 227 12.79 -10.63 5.76
C GLU A 227 13.83 -11.57 5.14
N PHE A 228 15.07 -11.56 5.66
CA PHE A 228 16.14 -12.45 5.18
C PHE A 228 16.28 -13.73 6.00
N HIS A 229 15.37 -14.00 6.94
CA HIS A 229 15.40 -15.14 7.87
C HIS A 229 16.77 -15.32 8.55
N LEU A 230 17.34 -14.22 9.04
CA LEU A 230 18.63 -14.22 9.72
C LEU A 230 18.45 -14.52 11.20
N SER A 231 19.37 -15.29 11.77
CA SER A 231 19.36 -15.55 13.22
C SER A 231 19.68 -14.26 14.00
N ALA A 232 19.21 -14.18 15.24
CA ALA A 232 19.52 -13.04 16.12
C ALA A 232 21.02 -12.91 16.45
N GLN A 233 21.78 -14.01 16.31
CA GLN A 233 23.22 -14.06 16.57
C GLN A 233 24.06 -13.58 15.37
N ASN A 234 23.46 -13.45 14.18
CA ASN A 234 24.19 -13.00 12.99
C ASN A 234 24.48 -11.49 13.09
N GLU A 235 25.73 -11.12 12.80
CA GLU A 235 26.14 -9.73 12.66
C GLU A 235 25.69 -9.22 11.29
N VAL A 236 24.67 -8.36 11.29
CA VAL A 236 24.18 -7.76 10.06
C VAL A 236 25.05 -6.56 9.72
N ASN A 237 25.72 -6.64 8.57
CA ASN A 237 26.46 -5.55 7.95
C ASN A 237 25.72 -5.07 6.70
N LEU A 238 25.60 -3.76 6.54
CA LEU A 238 25.00 -3.14 5.36
C LEU A 238 26.09 -2.51 4.51
N LEU A 239 26.10 -2.84 3.23
CA LEU A 239 27.04 -2.28 2.27
C LEU A 239 26.29 -1.49 1.21
N ARG A 240 26.82 -0.30 0.88
CA ARG A 240 26.42 0.46 -0.29
C ARG A 240 27.14 -0.14 -1.50
N VAL A 241 26.40 -0.45 -2.55
CA VAL A 241 26.97 -0.83 -3.84
C VAL A 241 27.49 0.42 -4.57
N LEU A 242 28.74 0.39 -5.03
CA LEU A 242 29.41 1.47 -5.75
C LEU A 242 29.61 1.10 -7.23
N GLY A 243 29.50 2.10 -8.11
CA GLY A 243 29.73 1.93 -9.55
C GLY A 243 28.81 0.89 -10.19
N ASN A 244 29.37 0.08 -11.09
CA ASN A 244 28.64 -0.95 -11.85
C ASN A 244 28.35 -2.25 -11.06
N GLY A 245 28.37 -2.20 -9.72
CA GLY A 245 28.06 -3.36 -8.89
C GLY A 245 29.25 -4.21 -8.43
N ASN A 246 30.47 -3.83 -8.80
CA ASN A 246 31.69 -4.59 -8.49
C ASN A 246 32.36 -4.17 -7.18
N GLU A 247 32.01 -3.00 -6.65
CA GLU A 247 32.57 -2.47 -5.42
C GLU A 247 31.45 -2.27 -4.39
N ALA A 248 31.76 -2.55 -3.13
CA ALA A 248 30.83 -2.34 -2.03
C ALA A 248 31.57 -1.70 -0.85
N ALA A 249 30.96 -0.67 -0.27
CA ALA A 249 31.50 0.03 0.89
C ALA A 249 30.63 -0.27 2.11
N LEU A 250 31.26 -0.69 3.21
CA LEU A 250 30.58 -0.90 4.48
C LEU A 250 29.99 0.41 5.00
N ILE A 251 28.72 0.37 5.40
CA ILE A 251 28.05 1.49 6.06
C ILE A 251 28.17 1.27 7.58
N PRO A 252 28.79 2.21 8.32
CA PRO A 252 28.87 2.10 9.77
C PRO A 252 27.47 1.96 10.40
N PRO A 253 27.28 1.07 11.39
CA PRO A 253 25.95 0.86 11.98
C PRO A 253 25.29 2.11 12.56
N SER A 254 26.09 3.04 13.10
CA SER A 254 25.62 4.34 13.58
C SER A 254 25.12 5.28 12.48
N GLN A 255 25.44 4.99 11.21
CA GLN A 255 25.15 5.83 10.05
C GLN A 255 24.15 5.19 9.07
N TRP A 256 23.64 3.99 9.34
CA TRP A 256 22.76 3.25 8.41
C TRP A 256 21.62 4.11 7.88
N LEU A 257 20.80 4.66 8.77
CA LEU A 257 19.62 5.44 8.36
C LEU A 257 19.99 6.68 7.56
N ALA A 258 20.98 7.44 8.02
CA ALA A 258 21.41 8.67 7.37
C ALA A 258 21.96 8.41 5.97
N VAL A 259 22.81 7.38 5.83
CA VAL A 259 23.41 7.02 4.54
C VAL A 259 22.36 6.43 3.61
N ILE A 260 21.53 5.48 4.05
CA ILE A 260 20.50 4.87 3.20
C ILE A 260 19.48 5.90 2.75
N SER A 261 19.03 6.79 3.64
CA SER A 261 18.13 7.89 3.28
C SER A 261 18.74 8.81 2.23
N LYS A 262 20.00 9.22 2.41
CA LYS A 262 20.73 10.02 1.41
C LYS A 262 20.84 9.29 0.07
N LEU A 263 21.17 8.00 0.09
CA LEU A 263 21.28 7.19 -1.12
C LEU A 263 19.98 7.08 -1.88
N ALA A 264 18.86 6.93 -1.18
CA ALA A 264 17.57 6.80 -1.82
C ALA A 264 17.10 8.10 -2.50
N LYS A 265 17.54 9.25 -1.98
CA LYS A 265 17.32 10.55 -2.62
C LYS A 265 18.16 10.73 -3.88
N GLU A 266 19.43 10.37 -3.80
CA GLU A 266 20.37 10.53 -4.90
C GLU A 266 20.17 9.47 -6.00
N TYR A 267 19.81 8.25 -5.60
CA TYR A 267 19.67 7.07 -6.44
C TYR A 267 18.44 6.27 -5.99
N PRO A 268 17.24 6.58 -6.51
CA PRO A 268 16.02 5.86 -6.12
C PRO A 268 16.04 4.35 -6.43
N SER A 269 16.89 3.92 -7.37
CA SER A 269 17.15 2.52 -7.70
C SER A 269 18.39 1.94 -6.99
N GLY A 270 18.94 2.65 -6.01
CA GLY A 270 20.11 2.25 -5.26
C GLY A 270 19.84 0.99 -4.44
N GLU A 271 20.79 0.06 -4.48
CA GLU A 271 20.70 -1.22 -3.76
C GLU A 271 21.58 -1.20 -2.51
N ILE A 272 21.03 -1.72 -1.41
CA ILE A 272 21.78 -1.98 -0.17
C ILE A 272 22.03 -3.49 -0.07
N LEU A 273 23.30 -3.88 -0.02
CA LEU A 273 23.69 -5.27 0.17
C LEU A 273 23.66 -5.61 1.66
N VAL A 274 22.95 -6.67 2.01
CA VAL A 274 22.90 -7.25 3.36
C VAL A 274 23.91 -8.39 3.43
N TYR A 275 24.87 -8.26 4.35
CA TYR A 275 25.90 -9.26 4.61
C TYR A 275 25.81 -9.73 6.07
N PRO A 276 25.41 -10.99 6.33
CA PRO A 276 25.24 -11.53 7.68
C PRO A 276 26.53 -12.00 8.35
#